data_AF-A0A7C3BF11-F1
#
_entry.id   AF-A0A7C3BF11-F1
#
_cell.length_a   1.000
_cell.length_b   1.000
_cell.length_c   1.000
_cell.angle_alpha   90.00
_cell.angle_beta   90.00
_cell.angle_gamma   90.00
#
_symmetry.space_group_name_H-M   'P 1'
#
loop_
_entity.id
_entity.type
_entity.pdbx_description
1 polymer ?
#
loop_
_entity_poly.entity_id
_entity_poly.type
_entity_poly.pdbx_seq_one_letter_code
_entity_poly.pdbx_strand_id
1 'polypeptide(L)'
;MKAEPPSPPNIVITGFMGVGKSAVARAIAARLNRAFIDMDETIERQTGMRITDIFAQHGEEMFRTLEKELLRELSFQRDLVIATGGGALVPAENRVMATRTSLVICLNAGVDAILDRLAQDESRPLLAGNNRRDKIKTLMAQRAAAYAEIPYQIDTTGRTVEEVADEIIALVASGAWGYLRLPVHLPDGGGYDIALGAGLLAQAPRLMAERGVSGDVVVVSDANVAPHWSYPLLDAFAQAGVRAKLVTLPAGEAYKNLDTVRGLYDRFLEAELDRTGAVIALGGGVIGDMAGFAAATYLRGVRFVQIPTTLLAMVDASVGGKTGVDLPQGKNLVGAFKQPELVIIDPDVLATLPPEAFRNGLAEVIKHGILADPDLFEQLASSGPSSLESLIARALRVKIGVVQRDPFEQGERAHLNLGHTFAHAIERVSDYAIPHGQAVALGLIAAARLAANRGLCPTDLPERVEAVVARLGLPTTLSGYDPAAIVAAMSTDKKRKGGKVRFVLPRAIGDVGIYDDVREEEVLAAVETLL
;
A
#
# COMPACT_ATOMS: atom_id res chain seq x y z
N MET A 1 -4.49 36.97 7.65
CA MET A 1 -3.51 36.18 8.42
C MET A 1 -3.00 35.09 7.50
N LYS A 2 -1.68 35.00 7.28
CA LYS A 2 -1.10 33.81 6.64
C LYS A 2 -1.41 32.65 7.58
N ALA A 3 -2.08 31.60 7.10
CA ALA A 3 -2.21 30.37 7.86
C ALA A 3 -0.78 29.90 8.18
N GLU A 4 -0.48 29.70 9.46
CA GLU A 4 0.76 29.03 9.84
C GLU A 4 0.77 27.66 9.16
N PRO A 5 1.88 27.24 8.56
CA PRO A 5 1.98 25.89 8.01
C PRO A 5 1.64 24.89 9.14
N PRO A 6 0.92 23.79 8.83
CA PRO A 6 0.62 22.78 9.84
C PRO A 6 1.93 22.35 10.51
N SER A 7 1.98 22.43 11.84
CA SER A 7 3.20 22.10 12.57
C SER A 7 3.59 20.65 12.25
N PRO A 8 4.88 20.37 11.95
CA PRO A 8 5.28 19.03 11.56
C PRO A 8 4.87 18.04 12.66
N PRO A 9 4.53 16.79 12.30
CA PRO A 9 4.27 15.75 13.30
C PRO A 9 5.46 15.60 14.26
N ASN A 10 5.26 14.88 15.37
CA ASN A 10 6.37 14.59 16.27
C ASN A 10 7.53 13.94 15.50
N ILE A 11 8.76 14.13 15.94
CA ILE A 11 9.93 13.49 15.33
C ILE A 11 10.37 12.38 16.26
N VAL A 12 10.16 11.13 15.88
CA VAL A 12 10.52 9.96 16.67
C VAL A 12 11.83 9.38 16.14
N ILE A 13 12.85 9.37 16.98
CA ILE A 13 14.17 8.78 16.70
C ILE A 13 14.25 7.43 17.41
N THR A 14 14.34 6.37 16.61
CA THR A 14 14.49 4.99 17.09
C THR A 14 15.76 4.33 16.54
N GLY A 15 15.97 3.06 16.87
CA GLY A 15 17.12 2.27 16.43
C GLY A 15 17.81 1.53 17.57
N PHE A 16 18.82 0.74 17.21
CA PHE A 16 19.55 -0.09 18.18
C PHE A 16 20.21 0.75 19.28
N MET A 17 20.56 0.14 20.43
CA MET A 17 21.30 0.88 21.46
C MET A 17 22.69 1.29 20.97
N GLY A 18 23.19 2.47 21.36
CA GLY A 18 24.50 2.97 20.92
C GLY A 18 24.52 3.64 19.53
N VAL A 19 23.39 3.75 18.83
CA VAL A 19 23.32 4.46 17.53
C VAL A 19 23.21 5.99 17.65
N GLY A 20 23.14 6.54 18.88
CA GLY A 20 23.12 8.00 19.10
C GLY A 20 21.73 8.66 19.16
N LYS A 21 20.65 7.89 19.34
CA LYS A 21 19.25 8.39 19.36
C LYS A 21 19.05 9.67 20.19
N SER A 22 19.33 9.62 21.48
CA SER A 22 19.09 10.74 22.40
C SER A 22 19.93 11.98 22.06
N ALA A 23 21.17 11.77 21.60
CA ALA A 23 22.06 12.86 21.19
C ALA A 23 21.53 13.56 19.92
N VAL A 24 21.18 12.78 18.89
CA VAL A 24 20.61 13.28 17.64
C VAL A 24 19.25 13.96 17.88
N ALA A 25 18.37 13.33 18.65
CA ALA A 25 17.06 13.89 19.00
C ALA A 25 17.20 15.23 19.74
N ARG A 26 18.13 15.35 20.69
CA ARG A 26 18.41 16.60 21.42
C ARG A 26 18.95 17.70 20.49
N ALA A 27 19.86 17.35 19.57
CA ALA A 27 20.38 18.30 18.59
C ALA A 27 19.28 18.83 17.66
N ILE A 28 18.39 17.95 17.18
CA ILE A 28 17.23 18.32 16.36
C ILE A 28 16.27 19.22 17.14
N ALA A 29 15.94 18.85 18.37
CA ALA A 29 15.03 19.61 19.23
C ALA A 29 15.52 21.04 19.45
N ALA A 30 16.81 21.22 19.74
CA ALA A 30 17.42 22.52 19.92
C ALA A 30 17.36 23.38 18.63
N ARG A 31 17.66 22.79 17.47
CA ARG A 31 17.67 23.49 16.17
C ARG A 31 16.27 23.85 15.67
N LEU A 32 15.27 23.00 15.95
CA LEU A 32 13.88 23.22 15.56
C LEU A 32 13.05 23.95 16.62
N ASN A 33 13.65 24.31 17.77
CA ASN A 33 12.97 24.91 18.92
C ASN A 33 11.75 24.09 19.37
N ARG A 34 11.94 22.77 19.53
CA ARG A 34 10.92 21.79 19.92
C ARG A 34 11.22 21.17 21.27
N ALA A 35 10.20 20.66 21.96
CA ALA A 35 10.39 19.96 23.21
C ALA A 35 11.04 18.58 22.96
N PHE A 36 12.12 18.29 23.68
CA PHE A 36 12.79 16.99 23.64
C PHE A 36 12.25 16.07 24.74
N ILE A 37 11.92 14.82 24.37
CA ILE A 37 11.52 13.76 25.30
C ILE A 37 12.40 12.54 25.06
N ASP A 38 13.10 12.07 26.09
CA ASP A 38 13.66 10.73 26.12
C ASP A 38 12.68 9.81 26.86
N MET A 39 12.24 8.74 26.20
CA MET A 39 11.28 7.81 26.78
C MET A 39 11.86 7.03 27.96
N ASP A 40 13.13 6.62 27.89
CA ASP A 40 13.78 5.85 28.96
C ASP A 40 13.87 6.75 30.22
N GLU A 41 14.35 7.98 30.09
CA GLU A 41 14.43 8.94 31.21
C GLU A 41 13.04 9.32 31.77
N THR A 42 12.02 9.37 30.91
CA THR A 42 10.65 9.69 31.32
C THR A 42 10.02 8.56 32.12
N ILE A 43 10.24 7.30 31.72
CA ILE A 43 9.78 6.13 32.48
C ILE A 43 10.47 6.08 33.85
N GLU A 44 11.78 6.28 33.92
CA GLU A 44 12.50 6.30 35.20
C GLU A 44 11.97 7.41 36.13
N ARG A 45 11.69 8.59 35.58
CA ARG A 45 11.11 9.71 36.33
C ARG A 45 9.69 9.42 36.82
N GLN A 46 8.83 8.81 36.00
CA GLN A 46 7.45 8.51 36.35
C GLN A 46 7.34 7.38 37.39
N THR A 47 8.23 6.38 37.31
CA THR A 47 8.24 5.23 38.21
C THR A 47 9.06 5.46 39.48
N GLY A 48 10.02 6.39 39.45
CA GLY A 48 11.00 6.58 40.52
C GLY A 48 12.04 5.45 40.61
N MET A 49 12.11 4.57 39.60
CA MET A 49 12.99 3.40 39.56
C MET A 49 13.89 3.48 38.32
N ARG A 50 15.12 2.98 38.41
CA ARG A 50 15.94 2.82 37.20
C ARG A 50 15.42 1.67 36.36
N ILE A 51 15.59 1.72 35.04
CA ILE A 51 15.17 0.64 34.14
C ILE A 51 15.80 -0.69 34.55
N THR A 52 17.06 -0.69 35.00
CA THR A 52 17.73 -1.89 35.51
C THR A 52 16.97 -2.53 36.67
N ASP A 53 16.39 -1.71 37.54
CA ASP A 53 15.66 -2.13 38.73
C ASP A 53 14.25 -2.58 38.37
N ILE A 54 13.59 -1.94 37.39
CA ILE A 54 12.31 -2.38 36.82
C ILE A 54 12.45 -3.78 36.22
N PHE A 55 13.50 -4.01 35.40
CA PHE A 55 13.75 -5.33 34.82
C PHE A 55 14.00 -6.39 35.89
N ALA A 56 14.77 -6.05 36.93
CA ALA A 56 15.10 -6.99 38.01
C ALA A 56 13.90 -7.33 38.91
N GLN A 57 13.03 -6.35 39.19
CA GLN A 57 11.93 -6.51 40.16
C GLN A 57 10.60 -6.88 39.52
N HIS A 58 10.32 -6.40 38.31
CA HIS A 58 9.03 -6.52 37.64
C HIS A 58 9.09 -7.21 36.28
N GLY A 59 10.30 -7.50 35.77
CA GLY A 59 10.52 -8.18 34.50
C GLY A 59 10.39 -7.27 33.27
N GLU A 60 10.79 -7.80 32.11
CA GLU A 60 10.79 -7.07 30.85
C GLU A 60 9.37 -6.75 30.34
N GLU A 61 8.43 -7.67 30.51
CA GLU A 61 7.05 -7.50 30.04
C GLU A 61 6.39 -6.25 30.61
N MET A 62 6.59 -6.01 31.91
CA MET A 62 6.09 -4.81 32.57
C MET A 62 6.73 -3.53 32.00
N PHE A 63 8.04 -3.53 31.76
CA PHE A 63 8.70 -2.39 31.11
C PHE A 63 8.16 -2.13 29.70
N ARG A 64 7.85 -3.18 28.92
CA ARG A 64 7.24 -3.03 27.58
C ARG A 64 5.85 -2.41 27.64
N THR A 65 5.06 -2.73 28.66
CA THR A 65 3.75 -2.09 28.89
C THR A 65 3.91 -0.60 29.16
N LEU A 66 4.87 -0.19 30.00
CA LEU A 66 5.16 1.23 30.26
C LEU A 66 5.62 1.97 28.99
N GLU A 67 6.53 1.37 28.20
CA GLU A 67 6.95 1.95 26.92
C GLU A 67 5.76 2.19 25.98
N LYS A 68 4.84 1.22 25.91
CA LYS A 68 3.64 1.33 25.06
C LYS A 68 2.69 2.43 25.54
N GLU A 69 2.44 2.51 26.84
CA GLU A 69 1.55 3.53 27.44
C GLU A 69 2.12 4.94 27.25
N LEU A 70 3.41 5.13 27.51
CA LEU A 70 4.08 6.41 27.29
C LEU A 70 4.09 6.80 25.80
N LEU A 71 4.39 5.87 24.90
CA LEU A 71 4.33 6.15 23.46
C LEU A 71 2.92 6.59 23.03
N ARG A 72 1.88 5.96 23.60
CA ARG A 72 0.48 6.33 23.35
C ARG A 72 0.18 7.73 23.87
N GLU A 73 0.59 8.07 25.09
CA GLU A 73 0.43 9.41 25.66
C GLU A 73 1.09 10.47 24.77
N LEU A 74 2.34 10.27 24.37
CA LEU A 74 3.10 11.19 23.52
C LEU A 74 2.50 11.32 22.12
N SER A 75 1.83 10.27 21.60
CA SER A 75 1.15 10.31 20.30
C SER A 75 -0.03 11.29 20.25
N PHE A 76 -0.60 11.66 21.41
CA PHE A 76 -1.65 12.68 21.50
C PHE A 76 -1.10 14.12 21.58
N GLN A 77 0.21 14.27 21.75
CA GLN A 77 0.89 15.57 21.79
C GLN A 77 1.47 15.93 20.41
N ARG A 78 1.87 17.19 20.23
CA ARG A 78 2.45 17.70 18.98
C ARG A 78 3.75 18.45 19.25
N ASP A 79 4.53 18.66 18.19
CA ASP A 79 5.77 19.43 18.20
C ASP A 79 6.86 18.88 19.14
N LEU A 80 6.85 17.56 19.36
CA LEU A 80 7.87 16.86 20.14
C LEU A 80 9.00 16.31 19.26
N VAL A 81 10.19 16.17 19.85
CA VAL A 81 11.25 15.30 19.36
C VAL A 81 11.48 14.21 20.40
N ILE A 82 11.22 12.96 20.04
CA ILE A 82 11.12 11.83 20.95
C ILE A 82 12.24 10.84 20.63
N ALA A 83 13.09 10.52 21.61
CA ALA A 83 14.02 9.39 21.53
C ALA A 83 13.38 8.17 22.21
N THR A 84 13.27 7.05 21.48
CA THR A 84 12.67 5.83 22.02
C THR A 84 13.71 4.88 22.62
N GLY A 85 13.30 4.02 23.54
CA GLY A 85 14.03 2.81 23.88
C GLY A 85 14.25 1.92 22.66
N GLY A 86 15.32 1.12 22.64
CA GLY A 86 15.68 0.30 21.47
C GLY A 86 14.67 -0.82 21.16
N GLY A 87 13.82 -1.19 22.13
CA GLY A 87 12.76 -2.18 21.94
C GLY A 87 11.38 -1.58 21.69
N ALA A 88 11.19 -0.28 21.92
CA ALA A 88 9.88 0.38 21.91
C ALA A 88 9.10 0.18 20.61
N LEU A 89 9.79 0.19 19.46
CA LEU A 89 9.18 0.06 18.13
C LEU A 89 9.38 -1.35 17.51
N VAL A 90 9.75 -2.35 18.30
CA VAL A 90 9.79 -3.76 17.85
C VAL A 90 8.39 -4.36 17.73
N PRO A 91 7.43 -4.06 18.63
CA PRO A 91 6.03 -4.41 18.41
C PRO A 91 5.43 -3.62 17.25
N ALA A 92 4.68 -4.29 16.37
CA ALA A 92 4.11 -3.67 15.19
C ALA A 92 3.05 -2.59 15.52
N GLU A 93 2.24 -2.84 16.54
CA GLU A 93 1.26 -1.86 17.05
C GLU A 93 1.88 -0.52 17.45
N ASN A 94 3.07 -0.54 18.07
CA ASN A 94 3.79 0.66 18.48
C ASN A 94 4.33 1.40 17.26
N ARG A 95 4.83 0.69 16.23
CA ARG A 95 5.24 1.31 14.97
C ARG A 95 4.09 2.00 14.27
N VAL A 96 2.93 1.35 14.17
CA VAL A 96 1.74 1.92 13.53
C VAL A 96 1.29 3.18 14.29
N MET A 97 1.25 3.12 15.62
CA MET A 97 0.88 4.28 16.44
C MET A 97 1.86 5.47 16.26
N ALA A 98 3.17 5.19 16.26
CA ALA A 98 4.19 6.22 16.07
C ALA A 98 4.11 6.83 14.66
N THR A 99 4.03 6.01 13.61
CA THR A 99 4.01 6.46 12.21
C THR A 99 2.77 7.27 11.83
N ARG A 100 1.64 7.07 12.53
CA ARG A 100 0.42 7.88 12.34
C ARG A 100 0.52 9.31 12.82
N THR A 101 1.35 9.56 13.82
CA THR A 101 1.41 10.86 14.55
C THR A 101 2.76 11.54 14.44
N SER A 102 3.74 10.82 13.88
CA SER A 102 5.16 11.18 13.92
C SER A 102 5.87 10.87 12.60
N LEU A 103 6.86 11.68 12.26
CA LEU A 103 7.97 11.25 11.42
C LEU A 103 8.82 10.27 12.25
N VAL A 104 8.88 9.00 11.84
CA VAL A 104 9.71 7.99 12.51
C VAL A 104 10.98 7.74 11.71
N ILE A 105 12.14 7.97 12.33
CA ILE A 105 13.47 7.69 11.77
C ILE A 105 14.14 6.58 12.58
N CYS A 106 14.63 5.56 11.89
CA CYS A 106 15.47 4.51 12.47
C CYS A 106 16.95 4.82 12.20
N LEU A 107 17.71 5.03 13.27
CA LEU A 107 19.14 5.17 13.21
C LEU A 107 19.82 3.80 13.28
N ASN A 108 20.76 3.59 12.38
CA ASN A 108 21.53 2.35 12.27
C ASN A 108 23.03 2.62 12.48
N ALA A 109 23.77 1.57 12.81
CA ALA A 109 25.22 1.59 12.86
C ALA A 109 25.78 0.17 12.70
N GLY A 110 27.00 0.05 12.19
CA GLY A 110 27.73 -1.21 12.17
C GLY A 110 28.02 -1.74 13.58
N VAL A 111 28.17 -3.07 13.72
CA VAL A 111 28.45 -3.74 15.00
C VAL A 111 29.71 -3.18 15.70
N ASP A 112 30.76 -2.90 14.93
CA ASP A 112 32.01 -2.33 15.45
C ASP A 112 31.79 -0.91 16.01
N ALA A 113 31.09 -0.06 15.26
CA ALA A 113 30.77 1.30 15.72
C ALA A 113 29.90 1.28 17.00
N ILE A 114 28.97 0.33 17.12
CA ILE A 114 28.16 0.15 18.34
C ILE A 114 29.03 -0.28 19.51
N LEU A 115 29.95 -1.23 19.29
CA LEU A 115 30.87 -1.71 20.33
C LEU A 115 31.77 -0.59 20.85
N ASP A 116 32.36 0.20 19.95
CA ASP A 116 33.24 1.31 20.31
C ASP A 116 32.49 2.37 21.13
N ARG A 117 31.27 2.72 20.72
CA ARG A 117 30.42 3.69 21.44
C ARG A 117 29.96 3.19 22.80
N LEU A 118 29.83 1.88 22.97
CA LEU A 118 29.36 1.26 24.21
C LEU A 118 30.51 0.75 25.10
N ALA A 119 31.76 0.96 24.71
CA ALA A 119 32.94 0.40 25.38
C ALA A 119 33.03 0.80 26.87
N GLN A 120 32.48 1.96 27.25
CA GLN A 120 32.50 2.49 28.63
C GLN A 120 31.13 2.51 29.33
N ASP A 121 30.06 2.02 28.70
CA ASP A 121 28.71 2.01 29.30
C ASP A 121 28.40 0.64 29.93
N GLU A 122 28.41 0.58 31.27
CA GLU A 122 28.08 -0.58 32.11
C GLU A 122 26.59 -0.65 32.50
N SER A 123 25.79 0.37 32.18
CA SER A 123 24.40 0.52 32.65
C SER A 123 23.37 -0.34 31.92
N ARG A 124 23.79 -1.27 31.04
CA ARG A 124 22.92 -1.95 30.07
C ARG A 124 22.76 -3.45 30.40
N PRO A 125 21.66 -3.87 31.06
CA PRO A 125 21.47 -5.24 31.53
C PRO A 125 21.53 -6.30 30.43
N LEU A 126 21.01 -5.98 29.23
CA LEU A 126 20.95 -6.89 28.08
C LEU A 126 22.34 -7.25 27.50
N LEU A 127 23.37 -6.48 27.84
CA LEU A 127 24.75 -6.66 27.33
C LEU A 127 25.75 -7.11 28.40
N ALA A 128 25.29 -7.44 29.62
CA ALA A 128 26.15 -7.88 30.71
C ALA A 128 26.82 -9.25 30.44
N GLY A 129 28.07 -9.43 30.89
CA GLY A 129 28.83 -10.70 30.83
C GLY A 129 29.75 -10.88 29.60
N ASN A 130 30.45 -12.02 29.54
CA ASN A 130 31.35 -12.37 28.43
C ASN A 130 30.55 -12.56 27.11
N ASN A 131 31.18 -12.28 25.96
CA ASN A 131 30.60 -12.36 24.59
C ASN A 131 29.66 -11.22 24.14
N ARG A 132 29.96 -9.97 24.53
CA ARG A 132 29.18 -8.76 24.17
C ARG A 132 28.92 -8.61 22.66
N ARG A 133 29.90 -8.90 21.80
CA ARG A 133 29.78 -8.82 20.33
C ARG A 133 28.70 -9.75 19.79
N ASP A 134 28.67 -11.00 20.24
CA ASP A 134 27.69 -11.99 19.74
C ASP A 134 26.28 -11.69 20.23
N LYS A 135 26.14 -11.21 21.48
CA LYS A 135 24.84 -10.73 21.99
C LYS A 135 24.27 -9.57 21.17
N ILE A 136 25.12 -8.61 20.79
CA ILE A 136 24.72 -7.50 19.92
C ILE A 136 24.24 -8.03 18.57
N LYS A 137 25.01 -8.92 17.93
CA LYS A 137 24.63 -9.51 16.64
C LYS A 137 23.29 -10.24 16.71
N THR A 138 23.10 -11.08 17.72
CA THR A 138 21.84 -11.83 17.91
C THR A 138 20.65 -10.89 18.10
N LEU A 139 20.78 -9.87 18.95
CA LEU A 139 19.69 -8.95 19.22
C LEU A 139 19.39 -8.03 18.02
N MET A 140 20.41 -7.63 17.26
CA MET A 140 20.22 -6.89 16.00
C MET A 140 19.46 -7.74 14.98
N ALA A 141 19.82 -9.02 14.82
CA ALA A 141 19.12 -9.94 13.93
C ALA A 141 17.65 -10.13 14.32
N GLN A 142 17.35 -10.25 15.62
CA GLN A 142 15.98 -10.35 16.14
C GLN A 142 15.13 -9.10 15.84
N ARG A 143 15.74 -7.91 15.76
CA ARG A 143 15.04 -6.64 15.52
C ARG A 143 15.07 -6.17 14.08
N ALA A 144 15.85 -6.82 13.22
CA ALA A 144 16.11 -6.39 11.84
C ALA A 144 14.82 -6.22 11.03
N ALA A 145 13.91 -7.20 11.09
CA ALA A 145 12.63 -7.13 10.38
C ALA A 145 11.77 -5.93 10.83
N ALA A 146 11.67 -5.71 12.14
CA ALA A 146 10.92 -4.60 12.71
C ALA A 146 11.51 -3.24 12.35
N TYR A 147 12.84 -3.08 12.41
CA TYR A 147 13.50 -1.85 12.01
C TYR A 147 13.37 -1.59 10.51
N ALA A 148 13.47 -2.62 9.66
CA ALA A 148 13.37 -2.49 8.20
C ALA A 148 12.00 -1.98 7.72
N GLU A 149 10.94 -2.15 8.51
CA GLU A 149 9.61 -1.59 8.21
C GLU A 149 9.55 -0.06 8.38
N ILE A 150 10.51 0.55 9.08
CA ILE A 150 10.55 2.00 9.27
C ILE A 150 11.12 2.62 7.98
N PRO A 151 10.39 3.51 7.29
CA PRO A 151 10.79 3.98 5.95
C PRO A 151 12.11 4.75 5.96
N TYR A 152 12.35 5.57 6.99
CA TYR A 152 13.52 6.42 7.07
C TYR A 152 14.62 5.75 7.88
N GLN A 153 15.60 5.20 7.16
CA GLN A 153 16.79 4.58 7.73
C GLN A 153 17.99 5.52 7.54
N ILE A 154 18.70 5.84 8.62
CA ILE A 154 19.91 6.68 8.56
C ILE A 154 21.05 5.94 9.24
N ASP A 155 22.10 5.64 8.48
CA ASP A 155 23.35 5.11 9.03
C ASP A 155 24.12 6.24 9.71
N THR A 156 24.54 5.98 10.95
CA THR A 156 25.31 6.88 11.79
C THR A 156 26.79 6.52 11.84
N THR A 157 27.21 5.46 11.15
CA THR A 157 28.60 4.97 11.13
C THR A 157 29.52 6.02 10.52
N GLY A 158 30.55 6.44 11.29
CA GLY A 158 31.52 7.45 10.84
C GLY A 158 30.98 8.88 10.71
N ARG A 159 29.76 9.14 11.18
CA ARG A 159 29.10 10.45 11.09
C ARG A 159 28.96 11.10 12.46
N THR A 160 28.99 12.42 12.48
CA THR A 160 28.75 13.24 13.67
C THR A 160 27.26 13.34 13.98
N VAL A 161 26.93 13.73 15.22
CA VAL A 161 25.53 13.97 15.63
C VAL A 161 24.93 15.09 14.80
N GLU A 162 25.73 16.10 14.50
CA GLU A 162 25.36 17.31 13.76
C GLU A 162 24.99 16.99 12.31
N GLU A 163 25.79 16.16 11.63
CA GLU A 163 25.53 15.72 10.24
C GLU A 163 24.25 14.89 10.13
N VAL A 164 24.00 14.00 11.09
CA VAL A 164 22.78 13.19 11.13
C VAL A 164 21.57 14.07 11.45
N ALA A 165 21.71 15.02 12.37
CA ALA A 165 20.67 15.98 12.69
C ALA A 165 20.35 16.90 11.50
N ASP A 166 21.35 17.36 10.74
CA ASP A 166 21.15 18.16 9.53
C ASP A 166 20.41 17.39 8.44
N GLU A 167 20.75 16.11 8.22
CA GLU A 167 20.00 15.26 7.29
C GLU A 167 18.55 15.11 7.74
N ILE A 168 18.30 14.85 9.03
CA ILE A 168 16.93 14.72 9.54
C ILE A 168 16.19 16.05 9.47
N ILE A 169 16.83 17.19 9.71
CA ILE A 169 16.20 18.51 9.59
C ILE A 169 15.89 18.86 8.13
N ALA A 170 16.82 18.55 7.21
CA ALA A 170 16.62 18.73 5.78
C ALA A 170 15.51 17.82 5.26
N LEU A 171 15.46 16.59 5.78
CA LEU A 171 14.30 15.75 5.68
C LEU A 171 13.15 16.62 6.21
N VAL A 172 13.05 17.00 7.52
CA VAL A 172 11.92 17.71 8.20
C VAL A 172 11.34 18.87 7.37
N ALA A 173 12.22 19.64 6.74
CA ALA A 173 11.87 20.75 5.86
C ALA A 173 11.23 20.33 4.53
N SER A 174 11.53 19.14 4.01
CA SER A 174 10.94 18.59 2.77
C SER A 174 9.44 18.28 2.86
N GLY A 175 8.90 18.13 4.08
CA GLY A 175 7.48 17.83 4.29
C GLY A 175 7.08 16.37 4.06
N ALA A 176 8.04 15.45 3.82
CA ALA A 176 7.79 14.03 3.55
C ALA A 176 7.36 13.19 4.78
N TRP A 177 6.45 13.69 5.63
CA TRP A 177 6.04 13.03 6.88
C TRP A 177 4.67 12.39 6.80
N GLY A 178 4.53 11.23 7.44
CA GLY A 178 3.23 10.60 7.67
C GLY A 178 2.75 9.69 6.53
N TYR A 179 3.59 9.40 5.55
CA TYR A 179 3.26 8.45 4.49
C TYR A 179 4.49 7.71 3.95
N LEU A 180 4.24 6.50 3.46
CA LEU A 180 5.19 5.69 2.70
C LEU A 180 5.18 6.15 1.25
N ARG A 181 6.35 6.44 0.70
CA ARG A 181 6.54 6.70 -0.73
C ARG A 181 7.02 5.44 -1.43
N LEU A 182 6.28 4.98 -2.44
CA LEU A 182 6.64 3.85 -3.29
C LEU A 182 6.90 4.36 -4.71
N PRO A 183 8.18 4.47 -5.15
CA PRO A 183 8.48 4.94 -6.50
C PRO A 183 8.15 3.86 -7.54
N VAL A 184 7.60 4.28 -8.67
CA VAL A 184 7.34 3.44 -9.85
C VAL A 184 8.23 3.94 -10.99
N HIS A 185 9.27 3.18 -11.31
CA HIS A 185 10.18 3.50 -12.42
C HIS A 185 9.76 2.79 -13.71
N LEU A 186 9.63 3.55 -14.79
CA LEU A 186 9.26 3.03 -16.10
C LEU A 186 10.52 2.79 -16.95
N PRO A 187 10.49 1.86 -17.92
CA PRO A 187 11.66 1.53 -18.75
C PRO A 187 12.19 2.68 -19.61
N ASP A 188 11.38 3.70 -19.89
CA ASP A 188 11.75 4.89 -20.67
C ASP A 188 12.52 5.94 -19.84
N GLY A 189 12.83 5.64 -18.57
CA GLY A 189 13.49 6.56 -17.64
C GLY A 189 12.53 7.50 -16.92
N GLY A 190 11.23 7.45 -17.25
CA GLY A 190 10.18 8.14 -16.52
C GLY A 190 9.78 7.42 -15.23
N GLY A 191 8.84 8.01 -14.50
CA GLY A 191 8.28 7.39 -13.31
C GLY A 191 7.37 8.33 -12.52
N TYR A 192 6.58 7.74 -11.64
CA TYR A 192 5.68 8.44 -10.74
C TYR A 192 5.79 7.84 -9.33
N ASP A 193 5.25 8.56 -8.36
CA ASP A 193 5.22 8.10 -6.97
C ASP A 193 3.83 7.61 -6.57
N ILE A 194 3.80 6.66 -5.65
CA ILE A 194 2.62 6.35 -4.85
C ILE A 194 2.89 6.84 -3.43
N ALA A 195 2.06 7.74 -2.92
CA ALA A 195 2.05 8.18 -1.54
C ALA A 195 0.98 7.37 -0.78
N LEU A 196 1.37 6.63 0.26
CA LEU A 196 0.49 5.77 1.05
C LEU A 196 0.55 6.16 2.53
N GLY A 197 -0.55 6.67 3.08
CA GLY A 197 -0.60 7.08 4.48
C GLY A 197 -1.99 7.58 4.87
N ALA A 198 -2.27 7.65 6.16
CA ALA A 198 -3.54 8.17 6.67
C ALA A 198 -3.61 9.71 6.53
N GLY A 199 -4.80 10.25 6.25
CA GLY A 199 -5.05 11.69 6.16
C GLY A 199 -4.32 12.39 5.01
N LEU A 200 -4.02 11.67 3.94
CA LEU A 200 -3.36 12.24 2.76
C LEU A 200 -4.28 13.09 1.87
N LEU A 201 -5.61 12.96 1.97
CA LEU A 201 -6.52 13.84 1.23
C LEU A 201 -6.25 15.33 1.54
N ALA A 202 -6.03 15.65 2.82
CA ALA A 202 -5.70 17.01 3.27
C ALA A 202 -4.33 17.50 2.79
N GLN A 203 -3.46 16.58 2.37
CA GLN A 203 -2.10 16.87 1.91
C GLN A 203 -1.98 16.86 0.38
N ALA A 204 -3.05 16.51 -0.34
CA ALA A 204 -3.02 16.34 -1.79
C ALA A 204 -2.46 17.54 -2.56
N PRO A 205 -2.81 18.82 -2.25
CA PRO A 205 -2.22 19.97 -2.94
C PRO A 205 -0.70 20.06 -2.77
N ARG A 206 -0.19 19.78 -1.57
CA ARG A 206 1.25 19.77 -1.27
C ARG A 206 1.96 18.66 -2.04
N LEU A 207 1.43 17.43 -1.96
CA LEU A 207 2.00 16.27 -2.65
C LEU A 207 2.03 16.46 -4.17
N MET A 208 1.00 17.08 -4.73
CA MET A 208 0.94 17.41 -6.16
C MET A 208 1.97 18.48 -6.53
N ALA A 209 2.12 19.53 -5.72
CA ALA A 209 3.12 20.57 -5.94
C ALA A 209 4.56 20.03 -5.89
N GLU A 210 4.86 19.11 -4.97
CA GLU A 210 6.16 18.40 -4.88
C GLU A 210 6.49 17.62 -6.17
N ARG A 211 5.48 17.20 -6.93
CA ARG A 211 5.62 16.53 -8.24
C ARG A 211 5.57 17.49 -9.42
N GLY A 212 5.56 18.80 -9.19
CA GLY A 212 5.48 19.82 -10.24
C GLY A 212 4.09 19.91 -10.91
N VAL A 213 3.06 19.33 -10.29
CA VAL A 213 1.68 19.49 -10.73
C VAL A 213 1.14 20.78 -10.13
N SER A 214 0.94 21.77 -11.00
CA SER A 214 0.46 23.11 -10.67
C SER A 214 -0.77 23.44 -11.52
N GLY A 215 -1.43 24.57 -11.23
CA GLY A 215 -2.63 25.00 -11.95
C GLY A 215 -3.93 24.45 -11.36
N ASP A 216 -5.05 24.76 -12.02
CA ASP A 216 -6.36 24.39 -11.53
C ASP A 216 -6.64 22.90 -11.73
N VAL A 217 -7.47 22.34 -10.86
CA VAL A 217 -7.76 20.91 -10.85
C VAL A 217 -9.25 20.64 -11.05
N VAL A 218 -9.54 19.57 -11.78
CA VAL A 218 -10.89 19.00 -11.85
C VAL A 218 -10.89 17.67 -11.11
N VAL A 219 -11.67 17.60 -10.04
CA VAL A 219 -11.89 16.38 -9.27
C VAL A 219 -13.06 15.64 -9.89
N VAL A 220 -12.82 14.44 -10.42
CA VAL A 220 -13.86 13.54 -10.93
C VAL A 220 -14.13 12.48 -9.87
N SER A 221 -15.40 12.34 -9.48
CA SER A 221 -15.85 11.36 -8.49
C SER A 221 -17.23 10.80 -8.86
N ASP A 222 -17.71 9.79 -8.13
CA ASP A 222 -19.05 9.25 -8.30
C ASP A 222 -20.00 9.69 -7.18
N ALA A 223 -21.30 9.46 -7.40
CA ALA A 223 -22.37 9.84 -6.49
C ALA A 223 -22.31 9.16 -5.11
N ASN A 224 -21.59 8.05 -4.96
CA ASN A 224 -21.40 7.39 -3.65
C ASN A 224 -20.20 7.99 -2.91
N VAL A 225 -19.09 8.25 -3.62
CA VAL A 225 -17.83 8.72 -3.01
C VAL A 225 -17.85 10.22 -2.70
N ALA A 226 -18.37 11.03 -3.63
CA ALA A 226 -18.32 12.49 -3.52
C ALA A 226 -18.91 13.03 -2.21
N PRO A 227 -20.11 12.60 -1.75
CA PRO A 227 -20.69 13.11 -0.50
C PRO A 227 -19.83 12.90 0.76
N HIS A 228 -18.94 11.90 0.75
CA HIS A 228 -18.09 11.58 1.89
C HIS A 228 -16.73 12.29 1.84
N TRP A 229 -16.11 12.36 0.65
CA TRP A 229 -14.68 12.65 0.55
C TRP A 229 -14.32 13.83 -0.36
N SER A 230 -15.27 14.39 -1.13
CA SER A 230 -14.96 15.54 -1.98
C SER A 230 -14.70 16.80 -1.16
N TYR A 231 -15.48 17.04 -0.10
CA TYR A 231 -15.35 18.26 0.70
C TYR A 231 -13.97 18.40 1.35
N PRO A 232 -13.41 17.40 2.08
CA PRO A 232 -12.07 17.51 2.64
C PRO A 232 -10.99 17.80 1.58
N LEU A 233 -11.11 17.19 0.40
CA LEU A 233 -10.16 17.39 -0.68
C LEU A 233 -10.26 18.81 -1.27
N LEU A 234 -11.48 19.29 -1.56
CA LEU A 234 -11.70 20.64 -2.10
C LEU A 234 -11.28 21.72 -1.11
N ASP A 235 -11.55 21.53 0.19
CA ASP A 235 -11.12 22.44 1.24
C ASP A 235 -9.58 22.54 1.31
N ALA A 236 -8.88 21.40 1.19
CA ALA A 236 -7.42 21.39 1.12
C ALA A 236 -6.88 22.23 -0.06
N PHE A 237 -7.46 22.09 -1.26
CA PHE A 237 -7.08 22.93 -2.41
C PHE A 237 -7.41 24.41 -2.20
N ALA A 238 -8.57 24.72 -1.60
CA ALA A 238 -8.95 26.10 -1.28
C ALA A 238 -7.97 26.76 -0.30
N GLN A 239 -7.56 26.04 0.75
CA GLN A 239 -6.54 26.49 1.70
C GLN A 239 -5.16 26.69 1.04
N ALA A 240 -4.83 25.89 0.03
CA ALA A 240 -3.63 26.04 -0.78
C ALA A 240 -3.73 27.14 -1.86
N GLY A 241 -4.88 27.80 -2.00
CA GLY A 241 -5.11 28.84 -3.00
C GLY A 241 -5.20 28.32 -4.45
N VAL A 242 -5.52 27.04 -4.63
CA VAL A 242 -5.67 26.38 -5.94
C VAL A 242 -7.16 26.21 -6.25
N ARG A 243 -7.62 26.57 -7.45
CA ARG A 243 -9.03 26.34 -7.81
C ARG A 243 -9.24 24.86 -8.09
N ALA A 244 -10.22 24.27 -7.41
CA ALA A 244 -10.64 22.89 -7.62
C ALA A 244 -12.14 22.84 -7.93
N LYS A 245 -12.53 22.21 -9.04
CA LYS A 245 -13.93 22.00 -9.43
C LYS A 245 -14.29 20.51 -9.35
N LEU A 246 -15.41 20.19 -8.71
CA LEU A 246 -15.92 18.82 -8.62
C LEU A 246 -16.84 18.50 -9.80
N VAL A 247 -16.63 17.34 -10.40
CA VAL A 247 -17.51 16.71 -11.39
C VAL A 247 -17.97 15.36 -10.84
N THR A 248 -19.26 15.25 -10.56
CA THR A 248 -19.86 14.02 -10.03
C THR A 248 -20.52 13.22 -11.15
N LEU A 249 -20.13 11.96 -11.27
CA LEU A 249 -20.71 10.99 -12.21
C LEU A 249 -21.71 10.06 -11.50
N PRO A 250 -22.64 9.45 -12.23
CA PRO A 250 -23.40 8.33 -11.71
C PRO A 250 -22.46 7.17 -11.33
N ALA A 251 -22.78 6.45 -10.25
CA ALA A 251 -21.98 5.32 -9.79
C ALA A 251 -22.33 4.02 -10.53
N GLY A 252 -21.32 3.19 -10.80
CA GLY A 252 -21.49 1.82 -11.31
C GLY A 252 -20.87 1.58 -12.70
N GLU A 253 -20.58 0.31 -12.99
CA GLU A 253 -19.93 -0.15 -14.23
C GLU A 253 -20.74 0.23 -15.48
N ALA A 254 -22.08 0.28 -15.41
CA ALA A 254 -22.94 0.65 -16.54
C ALA A 254 -22.62 2.04 -17.13
N TYR A 255 -22.03 2.93 -16.33
CA TYR A 255 -21.63 4.27 -16.75
C TYR A 255 -20.20 4.33 -17.28
N LYS A 256 -19.45 3.22 -17.25
CA LYS A 256 -18.08 3.10 -17.75
C LYS A 256 -18.05 3.00 -19.28
N ASN A 257 -18.50 4.04 -19.96
CA ASN A 257 -18.71 4.05 -21.42
C ASN A 257 -18.27 5.39 -22.05
N LEU A 258 -18.23 5.45 -23.38
CA LEU A 258 -17.79 6.63 -24.14
C LEU A 258 -18.71 7.85 -24.00
N ASP A 259 -20.00 7.66 -23.74
CA ASP A 259 -20.93 8.79 -23.56
C ASP A 259 -20.66 9.55 -22.27
N THR A 260 -20.34 8.83 -21.18
CA THR A 260 -19.90 9.44 -19.92
C THR A 260 -18.59 10.20 -20.10
N VAL A 261 -17.63 9.63 -20.85
CA VAL A 261 -16.35 10.29 -21.15
C VAL A 261 -16.55 11.55 -22.00
N ARG A 262 -17.46 11.53 -22.98
CA ARG A 262 -17.85 12.74 -23.72
C ARG A 262 -18.37 13.81 -22.78
N GLY A 263 -19.27 13.46 -21.85
CA GLY A 263 -19.79 14.39 -20.86
C GLY A 263 -18.70 14.97 -19.94
N LEU A 264 -17.66 14.19 -19.61
CA LEU A 264 -16.50 14.71 -18.87
C LEU A 264 -15.78 15.83 -19.62
N TYR A 265 -15.65 15.74 -20.95
CA TYR A 265 -15.02 16.81 -21.74
C TYR A 265 -15.80 18.12 -21.66
N ASP A 266 -17.13 18.07 -21.74
CA ASP A 266 -17.98 19.26 -21.60
C ASP A 266 -17.76 19.91 -20.22
N ARG A 267 -17.70 19.09 -19.16
CA ARG A 267 -17.42 19.56 -17.80
C ARG A 267 -16.01 20.12 -17.63
N PHE A 268 -15.02 19.57 -18.33
CA PHE A 268 -13.65 20.09 -18.31
C PHE A 268 -13.56 21.46 -18.99
N LEU A 269 -14.33 21.68 -20.06
CA LEU A 269 -14.44 22.99 -20.72
C LEU A 269 -15.15 24.01 -19.83
N GLU A 270 -16.28 23.65 -19.20
CA GLU A 270 -16.97 24.48 -18.19
C GLU A 270 -16.06 24.78 -16.98
N ALA A 271 -15.17 23.84 -16.67
CA ALA A 271 -14.19 24.01 -15.61
C ALA A 271 -13.05 24.97 -15.98
N GLU A 272 -12.91 25.33 -17.26
CA GLU A 272 -11.75 26.05 -17.82
C GLU A 272 -10.43 25.28 -17.62
N LEU A 273 -10.49 23.94 -17.62
CA LEU A 273 -9.29 23.11 -17.48
C LEU A 273 -8.40 23.26 -18.71
N ASP A 274 -7.16 23.71 -18.49
CA ASP A 274 -6.14 23.89 -19.52
C ASP A 274 -5.01 22.83 -19.43
N ARG A 275 -3.95 23.02 -20.22
CA ARG A 275 -2.79 22.09 -20.27
C ARG A 275 -1.91 22.13 -19.02
N THR A 276 -2.01 23.20 -18.22
CA THR A 276 -1.24 23.33 -16.98
C THR A 276 -1.92 22.57 -15.85
N GLY A 277 -3.25 22.57 -15.82
CA GLY A 277 -4.05 21.89 -14.81
C GLY A 277 -3.99 20.36 -14.83
N ALA A 278 -4.74 19.75 -13.91
CA ALA A 278 -4.79 18.30 -13.73
C ALA A 278 -6.21 17.75 -13.50
N VAL A 279 -6.43 16.52 -13.96
CA VAL A 279 -7.60 15.73 -13.59
C VAL A 279 -7.24 14.85 -12.39
N ILE A 280 -8.06 14.90 -11.34
CA ILE A 280 -7.94 14.05 -10.15
C ILE A 280 -9.09 13.03 -10.18
N ALA A 281 -8.76 11.74 -10.20
CA ALA A 281 -9.74 10.67 -10.00
C ALA A 281 -9.91 10.37 -8.51
N LEU A 282 -11.02 10.79 -7.91
CA LEU A 282 -11.39 10.45 -6.53
C LEU A 282 -12.48 9.37 -6.56
N GLY A 283 -12.10 8.09 -6.52
CA GLY A 283 -13.06 7.00 -6.63
C GLY A 283 -12.44 5.62 -6.73
N GLY A 284 -13.27 4.61 -6.99
CA GLY A 284 -12.81 3.25 -7.32
C GLY A 284 -12.23 3.13 -8.74
N GLY A 285 -11.93 1.90 -9.17
CA GLY A 285 -11.32 1.63 -10.48
C GLY A 285 -12.12 2.17 -11.68
N VAL A 286 -13.46 2.20 -11.58
CA VAL A 286 -14.34 2.76 -12.61
C VAL A 286 -14.09 4.25 -12.85
N ILE A 287 -14.00 5.04 -11.77
CA ILE A 287 -13.66 6.47 -11.85
C ILE A 287 -12.21 6.64 -12.30
N GLY A 288 -11.27 5.85 -11.77
CA GLY A 288 -9.87 5.86 -12.18
C GLY A 288 -9.69 5.66 -13.68
N ASP A 289 -10.36 4.66 -14.25
CA ASP A 289 -10.29 4.33 -15.67
C ASP A 289 -10.92 5.41 -16.56
N MET A 290 -12.12 5.88 -16.24
CA MET A 290 -12.80 6.90 -17.03
C MET A 290 -12.10 8.25 -16.97
N ALA A 291 -11.74 8.72 -15.77
CA ALA A 291 -11.07 10.00 -15.60
C ALA A 291 -9.65 9.96 -16.18
N GLY A 292 -8.95 8.83 -16.05
CA GLY A 292 -7.65 8.62 -16.68
C GLY A 292 -7.72 8.63 -18.20
N PHE A 293 -8.73 7.97 -18.79
CA PHE A 293 -8.92 7.96 -20.24
C PHE A 293 -9.33 9.35 -20.76
N ALA A 294 -10.20 10.04 -20.04
CA ALA A 294 -10.56 11.42 -20.35
C ALA A 294 -9.33 12.34 -20.27
N ALA A 295 -8.48 12.20 -19.24
CA ALA A 295 -7.23 12.96 -19.11
C ALA A 295 -6.22 12.64 -20.21
N ALA A 296 -6.18 11.39 -20.71
CA ALA A 296 -5.30 10.99 -21.81
C ALA A 296 -5.67 11.65 -23.15
N THR A 297 -6.95 11.94 -23.34
CA THR A 297 -7.52 12.33 -24.64
C THR A 297 -7.93 13.80 -24.71
N TYR A 298 -8.37 14.39 -23.60
CA TYR A 298 -8.69 15.81 -23.49
C TYR A 298 -7.44 16.66 -23.75
N LEU A 299 -7.56 17.64 -24.65
CA LEU A 299 -6.44 18.45 -25.15
C LEU A 299 -5.24 17.60 -25.65
N ARG A 300 -5.46 16.35 -26.06
CA ARG A 300 -4.42 15.37 -26.42
C ARG A 300 -3.49 14.99 -25.26
N GLY A 301 -3.95 15.13 -24.02
CA GLY A 301 -3.22 14.77 -22.82
C GLY A 301 -3.08 15.95 -21.85
N VAL A 302 -3.67 15.80 -20.68
CA VAL A 302 -3.44 16.64 -19.49
C VAL A 302 -2.83 15.82 -18.35
N ARG A 303 -2.42 16.47 -17.27
CA ARG A 303 -1.89 15.80 -16.07
C ARG A 303 -3.00 15.01 -15.39
N PHE A 304 -2.62 13.90 -14.76
CA PHE A 304 -3.56 12.97 -14.14
C PHE A 304 -3.05 12.53 -12.77
N VAL A 305 -3.93 12.54 -11.77
CA VAL A 305 -3.63 12.07 -10.41
C VAL A 305 -4.72 11.09 -9.97
N GLN A 306 -4.34 10.00 -9.33
CA GLN A 306 -5.29 9.02 -8.77
C GLN A 306 -5.39 9.13 -7.26
N ILE A 307 -6.60 9.11 -6.74
CA ILE A 307 -6.93 8.98 -5.31
C ILE A 307 -7.91 7.80 -5.18
N PRO A 308 -7.41 6.55 -5.17
CA PRO A 308 -8.27 5.37 -5.13
C PRO A 308 -9.02 5.27 -3.79
N THR A 309 -10.33 5.03 -3.84
CA THR A 309 -11.19 4.96 -2.64
C THR A 309 -11.76 3.57 -2.34
N THR A 310 -11.34 2.56 -3.10
CA THR A 310 -11.66 1.15 -2.81
C THR A 310 -10.37 0.37 -2.63
N LEU A 311 -10.38 -0.68 -1.79
CA LEU A 311 -9.21 -1.52 -1.59
C LEU A 311 -8.71 -2.11 -2.91
N LEU A 312 -9.65 -2.55 -3.77
CA LEU A 312 -9.35 -3.06 -5.12
C LEU A 312 -8.58 -2.02 -5.97
N ALA A 313 -9.01 -0.77 -5.96
CA ALA A 313 -8.34 0.28 -6.69
C ALA A 313 -6.94 0.58 -6.10
N MET A 314 -6.83 0.60 -4.77
CA MET A 314 -5.57 0.88 -4.07
C MET A 314 -4.48 -0.15 -4.35
N VAL A 315 -4.83 -1.44 -4.48
CA VAL A 315 -3.84 -2.51 -4.64
C VAL A 315 -3.63 -2.94 -6.10
N ASP A 316 -4.56 -2.59 -7.00
CA ASP A 316 -4.54 -3.07 -8.38
C ASP A 316 -4.79 -1.96 -9.42
N ALA A 317 -6.01 -1.41 -9.49
CA ALA A 317 -6.45 -0.60 -10.63
C ALA A 317 -5.73 0.75 -10.76
N SER A 318 -5.27 1.35 -9.66
CA SER A 318 -4.58 2.64 -9.70
C SER A 318 -3.12 2.54 -10.19
N VAL A 319 -2.61 1.33 -10.46
CA VAL A 319 -1.21 1.08 -10.79
C VAL A 319 -1.07 0.39 -12.15
N GLY A 320 -0.25 0.99 -13.02
CA GLY A 320 0.12 0.43 -14.32
C GLY A 320 -0.54 1.08 -15.53
N GLY A 321 -1.15 2.26 -15.35
CA GLY A 321 -1.48 3.22 -16.40
C GLY A 321 -2.54 2.79 -17.41
N LYS A 322 -3.21 1.65 -17.20
CA LYS A 322 -4.33 1.22 -18.04
C LYS A 322 -5.54 2.07 -17.67
N THR A 323 -6.11 2.74 -18.66
CA THR A 323 -7.32 3.56 -18.50
C THR A 323 -8.24 3.23 -19.66
N GLY A 324 -9.56 3.29 -19.47
CA GLY A 324 -10.46 2.96 -20.55
C GLY A 324 -11.93 2.84 -20.15
N VAL A 325 -12.71 2.40 -21.12
CA VAL A 325 -14.15 2.22 -21.01
C VAL A 325 -14.58 0.95 -21.69
N ASP A 326 -15.77 0.50 -21.32
CA ASP A 326 -16.44 -0.64 -21.89
C ASP A 326 -17.16 -0.24 -23.18
N LEU A 327 -17.32 -1.23 -24.06
CA LEU A 327 -18.22 -1.16 -25.19
C LEU A 327 -19.32 -2.23 -25.02
N PRO A 328 -20.46 -2.14 -25.72
CA PRO A 328 -21.47 -3.21 -25.70
C PRO A 328 -20.92 -4.60 -26.06
N GLN A 329 -19.79 -4.65 -26.78
CA GLN A 329 -19.12 -5.88 -27.19
C GLN A 329 -18.15 -6.45 -26.13
N GLY A 330 -17.84 -5.72 -25.07
CA GLY A 330 -16.95 -6.20 -24.01
C GLY A 330 -16.29 -5.10 -23.17
N LYS A 331 -15.69 -5.53 -22.06
CA LYS A 331 -15.04 -4.66 -21.08
C LYS A 331 -13.68 -4.13 -21.56
N ASN A 332 -13.37 -2.90 -21.18
CA ASN A 332 -12.07 -2.23 -21.37
C ASN A 332 -11.53 -2.28 -22.82
N LEU A 333 -12.42 -2.34 -23.82
CA LEU A 333 -12.03 -2.49 -25.22
C LEU A 333 -11.48 -1.19 -25.84
N VAL A 334 -11.82 -0.03 -25.27
CA VAL A 334 -11.33 1.27 -25.71
C VAL A 334 -10.63 1.95 -24.55
N GLY A 335 -9.40 2.42 -24.76
CA GLY A 335 -8.60 2.97 -23.69
C GLY A 335 -7.28 3.56 -24.14
N ALA A 336 -6.48 3.97 -23.16
CA ALA A 336 -5.14 4.49 -23.36
C ALA A 336 -4.22 4.05 -22.21
N PHE A 337 -2.92 3.94 -22.52
CA PHE A 337 -1.88 3.87 -21.50
C PHE A 337 -1.54 5.30 -21.05
N LYS A 338 -2.09 5.73 -19.92
CA LYS A 338 -1.86 7.06 -19.32
C LYS A 338 -1.36 6.88 -17.90
N GLN A 339 -0.08 7.15 -17.69
CA GLN A 339 0.52 7.14 -16.37
C GLN A 339 0.05 8.38 -15.57
N PRO A 340 -0.25 8.21 -14.27
CA PRO A 340 -0.49 9.34 -13.40
C PRO A 340 0.82 10.05 -13.06
N GLU A 341 0.75 11.33 -12.67
CA GLU A 341 1.87 12.08 -12.09
C GLU A 341 2.14 11.64 -10.64
N LEU A 342 1.08 11.19 -9.97
CA LEU A 342 1.05 10.78 -8.56
C LEU A 342 -0.18 9.89 -8.30
N VAL A 343 -0.02 8.89 -7.43
CA VAL A 343 -1.13 8.16 -6.82
C VAL A 343 -1.12 8.46 -5.32
N ILE A 344 -2.25 8.92 -4.77
CA ILE A 344 -2.41 9.25 -3.34
C ILE A 344 -3.36 8.24 -2.72
N ILE A 345 -2.82 7.34 -1.91
CA ILE A 345 -3.57 6.30 -1.21
C ILE A 345 -3.74 6.70 0.24
N ASP A 346 -4.96 7.11 0.57
CA ASP A 346 -5.38 7.41 1.94
C ASP A 346 -6.30 6.29 2.46
N PRO A 347 -5.83 5.38 3.32
CA PRO A 347 -6.67 4.30 3.82
C PRO A 347 -7.87 4.75 4.66
N ASP A 348 -7.90 5.98 5.18
CA ASP A 348 -9.03 6.49 5.97
C ASP A 348 -10.31 6.56 5.13
N VAL A 349 -10.20 6.71 3.80
CA VAL A 349 -11.37 6.73 2.91
C VAL A 349 -12.13 5.39 2.89
N LEU A 350 -11.47 4.30 3.28
CA LEU A 350 -12.09 2.97 3.34
C LEU A 350 -13.10 2.85 4.49
N ALA A 351 -13.13 3.81 5.43
CA ALA A 351 -14.10 3.84 6.52
C ALA A 351 -15.56 3.93 6.04
N THR A 352 -15.79 4.47 4.84
CA THR A 352 -17.12 4.55 4.22
C THR A 352 -17.36 3.46 3.17
N LEU A 353 -16.39 2.56 2.94
CA LEU A 353 -16.50 1.51 1.95
C LEU A 353 -17.39 0.37 2.49
N PRO A 354 -18.41 -0.09 1.73
CA PRO A 354 -19.19 -1.25 2.14
C PRO A 354 -18.29 -2.47 2.41
N PRO A 355 -18.54 -3.26 3.48
CA PRO A 355 -17.69 -4.40 3.84
C PRO A 355 -17.51 -5.42 2.70
N GLU A 356 -18.53 -5.61 1.87
CA GLU A 356 -18.45 -6.49 0.68
C GLU A 356 -17.48 -5.96 -0.37
N ALA A 357 -17.47 -4.65 -0.62
CA ALA A 357 -16.53 -4.02 -1.54
C ALA A 357 -15.09 -4.04 -1.00
N PHE A 358 -14.92 -3.97 0.32
CA PHE A 358 -13.62 -4.21 0.96
C PHE A 358 -13.14 -5.64 0.71
N ARG A 359 -14.00 -6.64 0.97
CA ARG A 359 -13.68 -8.06 0.71
C ARG A 359 -13.33 -8.32 -0.75
N ASN A 360 -14.03 -7.69 -1.70
CA ASN A 360 -13.70 -7.81 -3.11
C ASN A 360 -12.25 -7.39 -3.43
N GLY A 361 -11.72 -6.38 -2.74
CA GLY A 361 -10.32 -5.98 -2.88
C GLY A 361 -9.32 -6.99 -2.30
N LEU A 362 -9.70 -7.76 -1.28
CA LEU A 362 -8.83 -8.76 -0.65
C LEU A 362 -8.47 -9.91 -1.61
N ALA A 363 -9.31 -10.21 -2.60
CA ALA A 363 -9.00 -11.24 -3.60
C ALA A 363 -7.71 -10.93 -4.36
N GLU A 364 -7.49 -9.66 -4.72
CA GLU A 364 -6.25 -9.23 -5.38
C GLU A 364 -5.05 -9.25 -4.44
N VAL A 365 -5.27 -9.01 -3.15
CA VAL A 365 -4.22 -9.13 -2.13
C VAL A 365 -3.79 -10.59 -1.96
N ILE A 366 -4.75 -11.54 -1.94
CA ILE A 366 -4.45 -12.98 -1.95
C ILE A 366 -3.66 -13.34 -3.22
N LYS A 367 -4.12 -12.87 -4.39
CA LYS A 367 -3.44 -13.10 -5.67
C LYS A 367 -1.97 -12.66 -5.61
N HIS A 368 -1.70 -11.46 -5.09
CA HIS A 368 -0.33 -10.96 -4.95
C HIS A 368 0.53 -11.83 -4.02
N GLY A 369 -0.05 -12.33 -2.93
CA GLY A 369 0.62 -13.27 -2.03
C GLY A 369 1.01 -14.57 -2.72
N ILE A 370 0.09 -15.18 -3.48
CA ILE A 370 0.35 -16.40 -4.25
C ILE A 370 1.38 -16.14 -5.36
N LEU A 371 1.33 -14.98 -5.99
CA LEU A 371 2.14 -14.66 -7.17
C LEU A 371 3.60 -14.39 -6.84
N ALA A 372 3.88 -13.58 -5.81
CA ALA A 372 5.25 -13.11 -5.54
C ALA A 372 5.57 -12.72 -4.09
N ASP A 373 4.62 -12.83 -3.15
CA ASP A 373 4.87 -12.43 -1.76
C ASP A 373 4.41 -13.51 -0.75
N PRO A 374 5.25 -14.52 -0.49
CA PRO A 374 4.90 -15.61 0.42
C PRO A 374 4.54 -15.16 1.83
N ASP A 375 5.28 -14.23 2.45
CA ASP A 375 4.89 -13.82 3.81
C ASP A 375 3.62 -12.97 3.81
N LEU A 376 3.22 -12.34 2.70
CA LEU A 376 1.90 -11.71 2.61
C LEU A 376 0.82 -12.80 2.66
N PHE A 377 1.00 -13.88 1.91
CA PHE A 377 0.09 -15.02 1.96
C PHE A 377 0.02 -15.63 3.37
N GLU A 378 1.16 -15.86 4.03
CA GLU A 378 1.17 -16.40 5.40
C GLU A 378 0.54 -15.44 6.42
N GLN A 379 0.69 -14.12 6.26
CA GLN A 379 -0.01 -13.15 7.10
C GLN A 379 -1.53 -13.24 6.93
N LEU A 380 -2.03 -13.39 5.70
CA LEU A 380 -3.45 -13.57 5.43
C LEU A 380 -3.97 -14.91 6.01
N ALA A 381 -3.16 -15.96 5.98
CA ALA A 381 -3.49 -17.27 6.54
C ALA A 381 -3.52 -17.29 8.08
N SER A 382 -2.82 -16.37 8.74
CA SER A 382 -2.62 -16.35 10.19
C SER A 382 -3.26 -15.13 10.84
N SER A 383 -2.53 -14.40 11.70
CA SER A 383 -3.06 -13.28 12.50
C SER A 383 -3.50 -12.04 11.69
N GLY A 384 -3.30 -12.06 10.37
CA GLY A 384 -3.49 -10.89 9.52
C GLY A 384 -2.24 -10.00 9.46
N PRO A 385 -2.23 -9.02 8.54
CA PRO A 385 -1.15 -8.03 8.43
C PRO A 385 -1.07 -7.15 9.69
N SER A 386 0.12 -6.56 9.94
CA SER A 386 0.35 -5.66 11.07
C SER A 386 -0.50 -4.39 11.04
N SER A 387 -0.87 -3.93 9.85
CA SER A 387 -1.76 -2.79 9.63
C SER A 387 -2.33 -2.84 8.20
N LEU A 388 -3.35 -2.01 7.94
CA LEU A 388 -3.92 -1.85 6.61
C LEU A 388 -2.93 -1.21 5.62
N GLU A 389 -2.16 -0.24 6.09
CA GLU A 389 -1.07 0.39 5.35
C GLU A 389 0.00 -0.65 4.95
N SER A 390 0.38 -1.53 5.88
CA SER A 390 1.32 -2.63 5.61
C SER A 390 0.78 -3.60 4.56
N LEU A 391 -0.49 -3.98 4.68
CA LEU A 391 -1.19 -4.84 3.72
C LEU A 391 -1.15 -4.25 2.30
N ILE A 392 -1.56 -2.99 2.17
CA ILE A 392 -1.61 -2.26 0.90
C ILE A 392 -0.20 -2.11 0.33
N ALA A 393 0.79 -1.75 1.15
CA ALA A 393 2.18 -1.58 0.72
C ALA A 393 2.77 -2.87 0.14
N ARG A 394 2.54 -4.02 0.78
CA ARG A 394 3.02 -5.32 0.28
C ARG A 394 2.37 -5.69 -1.05
N ALA A 395 1.04 -5.59 -1.13
CA ALA A 395 0.31 -5.85 -2.36
C ALA A 395 0.77 -4.93 -3.52
N LEU A 396 0.97 -3.64 -3.23
CA LEU A 396 1.50 -2.68 -4.20
C LEU A 396 2.90 -3.03 -4.68
N ARG A 397 3.82 -3.44 -3.79
CA ARG A 397 5.18 -3.81 -4.20
C ARG A 397 5.20 -4.94 -5.23
N VAL A 398 4.29 -5.92 -5.12
CA VAL A 398 4.12 -6.97 -6.13
C VAL A 398 3.68 -6.36 -7.46
N LYS A 399 2.59 -5.58 -7.46
CA LYS A 399 2.04 -4.94 -8.67
C LYS A 399 3.06 -4.02 -9.35
N ILE A 400 3.75 -3.18 -8.57
CA ILE A 400 4.81 -2.28 -9.02
C ILE A 400 5.92 -3.11 -9.68
N GLY A 401 6.47 -4.11 -8.99
CA GLY A 401 7.56 -4.93 -9.53
C GLY A 401 7.22 -5.52 -10.90
N VAL A 402 6.00 -6.04 -11.08
CA VAL A 402 5.55 -6.58 -12.37
C VAL A 402 5.37 -5.49 -13.43
N VAL A 403 4.73 -4.36 -13.09
CA VAL A 403 4.52 -3.24 -14.02
C VAL A 403 5.83 -2.63 -14.51
N GLN A 404 6.84 -2.53 -13.64
CA GLN A 404 8.15 -1.99 -14.02
C GLN A 404 8.89 -2.89 -15.01
N ARG A 405 8.75 -4.22 -14.88
CA ARG A 405 9.37 -5.18 -15.80
C ARG A 405 8.62 -5.30 -17.13
N ASP A 406 7.30 -5.11 -17.13
CA ASP A 406 6.46 -5.22 -18.33
C ASP A 406 5.31 -4.19 -18.34
N PRO A 407 5.58 -2.90 -18.64
CA PRO A 407 4.59 -1.83 -18.55
C PRO A 407 3.48 -1.91 -19.60
N PHE A 408 3.72 -2.58 -20.73
CA PHE A 408 2.79 -2.65 -21.87
C PHE A 408 2.17 -4.05 -22.07
N GLU A 409 2.37 -4.97 -21.13
CA GLU A 409 1.77 -6.31 -21.14
C GLU A 409 2.19 -7.19 -22.34
N GLN A 410 3.49 -7.22 -22.62
CA GLN A 410 4.06 -8.03 -23.71
C GLN A 410 4.65 -9.36 -23.24
N GLY A 411 4.74 -9.61 -21.93
CA GLY A 411 5.35 -10.81 -21.36
C GLY A 411 4.90 -11.07 -19.93
N GLU A 412 5.76 -10.74 -18.96
CA GLU A 412 5.63 -11.13 -17.55
C GLU A 412 4.35 -10.60 -16.88
N ARG A 413 3.79 -9.47 -17.33
CA ARG A 413 2.55 -8.93 -16.76
C ARG A 413 1.37 -9.88 -16.94
N ALA A 414 1.47 -10.85 -17.85
CA ALA A 414 0.51 -11.93 -17.95
C ALA A 414 0.36 -12.75 -16.66
N HIS A 415 1.38 -12.81 -15.78
CA HIS A 415 1.28 -13.47 -14.47
C HIS A 415 0.22 -12.84 -13.56
N LEU A 416 -0.07 -11.53 -13.70
CA LEU A 416 -1.14 -10.88 -12.93
C LEU A 416 -2.54 -11.44 -13.26
N ASN A 417 -2.66 -12.24 -14.32
CA ASN A 417 -3.90 -12.92 -14.70
C ASN A 417 -4.09 -14.26 -13.96
N LEU A 418 -3.33 -14.55 -12.90
CA LEU A 418 -3.63 -15.65 -11.97
C LEU A 418 -5.09 -15.55 -11.51
N GLY A 419 -5.84 -16.63 -11.67
CA GLY A 419 -7.28 -16.71 -11.42
C GLY A 419 -8.19 -16.01 -12.45
N HIS A 420 -7.67 -15.06 -13.25
CA HIS A 420 -8.50 -14.20 -14.10
C HIS A 420 -9.14 -14.92 -15.30
N THR A 421 -8.51 -15.98 -15.82
CA THR A 421 -9.12 -16.79 -16.89
C THR A 421 -10.43 -17.41 -16.44
N PHE A 422 -10.48 -17.89 -15.20
CA PHE A 422 -11.70 -18.40 -14.56
C PHE A 422 -12.64 -17.27 -14.17
N ALA A 423 -12.11 -16.22 -13.53
CA ALA A 423 -12.90 -15.08 -13.06
C ALA A 423 -13.71 -14.42 -14.18
N HIS A 424 -13.08 -14.07 -15.31
CA HIS A 424 -13.77 -13.43 -16.42
C HIS A 424 -14.86 -14.32 -17.04
N ALA A 425 -14.67 -15.65 -17.02
CA ALA A 425 -15.69 -16.58 -17.48
C ALA A 425 -16.89 -16.64 -16.51
N ILE A 426 -16.62 -16.68 -15.20
CA ILE A 426 -17.65 -16.63 -14.15
C ILE A 426 -18.43 -15.31 -14.21
N GLU A 427 -17.75 -14.18 -14.32
CA GLU A 427 -18.38 -12.86 -14.48
C GLU A 427 -19.29 -12.83 -15.72
N ARG A 428 -18.83 -13.36 -16.86
CA ARG A 428 -19.61 -13.38 -18.10
C ARG A 428 -20.83 -14.29 -18.01
N VAL A 429 -20.69 -15.49 -17.45
CA VAL A 429 -21.80 -16.46 -17.31
C VAL A 429 -22.83 -15.99 -16.28
N SER A 430 -22.39 -15.26 -15.26
CA SER A 430 -23.28 -14.63 -14.27
C SER A 430 -23.90 -13.31 -14.72
N ASP A 431 -23.68 -12.89 -15.97
CA ASP A 431 -24.09 -11.56 -16.46
C ASP A 431 -23.66 -10.43 -15.51
N TYR A 432 -22.44 -10.56 -14.98
CA TYR A 432 -21.81 -9.67 -14.01
C TYR A 432 -22.55 -9.54 -12.67
N ALA A 433 -23.43 -10.49 -12.34
CA ALA A 433 -24.05 -10.57 -11.02
C ALA A 433 -23.03 -10.96 -9.93
N ILE A 434 -21.98 -11.71 -10.28
CA ILE A 434 -20.88 -12.03 -9.38
C ILE A 434 -19.85 -10.90 -9.42
N PRO A 435 -19.54 -10.24 -8.28
CA PRO A 435 -18.53 -9.19 -8.24
C PRO A 435 -17.13 -9.72 -8.61
N HIS A 436 -16.34 -8.87 -9.28
CA HIS A 436 -15.00 -9.20 -9.76
C HIS A 436 -14.11 -9.92 -8.73
N GLY A 437 -14.00 -9.37 -7.51
CA GLY A 437 -13.17 -9.98 -6.46
C GLY A 437 -13.63 -11.38 -6.03
N GLN A 438 -14.94 -11.64 -6.03
CA GLN A 438 -15.48 -12.97 -5.74
C GLN A 438 -15.15 -13.95 -6.88
N ALA A 439 -15.29 -13.51 -8.12
CA ALA A 439 -14.91 -14.31 -9.28
C ALA A 439 -13.40 -14.61 -9.32
N VAL A 440 -12.55 -13.63 -8.95
CA VAL A 440 -11.10 -13.82 -8.80
C VAL A 440 -10.81 -14.84 -7.69
N ALA A 441 -11.45 -14.73 -6.52
CA ALA A 441 -11.25 -15.69 -5.41
C ALA A 441 -11.57 -17.14 -5.83
N LEU A 442 -12.72 -17.36 -6.48
CA LEU A 442 -13.08 -18.66 -7.05
C LEU A 442 -12.06 -19.11 -8.12
N GLY A 443 -11.60 -18.17 -8.95
CA GLY A 443 -10.59 -18.43 -9.96
C GLY A 443 -9.22 -18.81 -9.40
N LEU A 444 -8.82 -18.26 -8.24
CA LEU A 444 -7.59 -18.64 -7.54
C LEU A 444 -7.67 -20.09 -7.05
N ILE A 445 -8.81 -20.50 -6.49
CA ILE A 445 -9.07 -21.88 -6.05
C ILE A 445 -9.03 -22.83 -7.25
N ALA A 446 -9.75 -22.52 -8.34
CA ALA A 446 -9.74 -23.34 -9.54
C ALA A 446 -8.35 -23.47 -10.18
N ALA A 447 -7.58 -22.36 -10.22
CA ALA A 447 -6.22 -22.39 -10.73
C ALA A 447 -5.29 -23.26 -9.87
N ALA A 448 -5.41 -23.20 -8.53
CA ALA A 448 -4.64 -24.05 -7.63
C ALA A 448 -5.02 -25.54 -7.77
N ARG A 449 -6.32 -25.87 -7.85
CA ARG A 449 -6.80 -27.24 -8.06
C ARG A 449 -6.36 -27.80 -9.41
N LEU A 450 -6.43 -27.01 -10.47
CA LEU A 450 -5.90 -27.37 -11.78
C LEU A 450 -4.39 -27.64 -11.74
N ALA A 451 -3.62 -26.81 -11.03
CA ALA A 451 -2.18 -27.02 -10.85
C ALA A 451 -1.87 -28.32 -10.11
N ALA A 452 -2.61 -28.62 -9.02
CA ALA A 452 -2.45 -29.83 -8.23
C ALA A 452 -2.79 -31.09 -9.06
N ASN A 453 -3.90 -31.07 -9.81
CA ASN A 453 -4.31 -32.17 -10.69
C ASN A 453 -3.27 -32.47 -11.79
N ARG A 454 -2.50 -31.45 -12.18
CA ARG A 454 -1.38 -31.59 -13.14
C ARG A 454 -0.04 -31.92 -12.48
N GLY A 455 0.01 -32.09 -11.17
CA GLY A 455 1.25 -32.34 -10.41
C GLY A 455 2.25 -31.18 -10.46
N LEU A 456 1.78 -29.95 -10.72
CA LEU A 456 2.62 -28.76 -10.85
C LEU A 456 2.94 -28.10 -9.50
N CYS A 457 2.15 -28.39 -8.46
CA CYS A 457 2.29 -27.83 -7.13
C CYS A 457 2.09 -28.89 -6.04
N PRO A 458 2.47 -28.59 -4.78
CA PRO A 458 2.10 -29.43 -3.64
C PRO A 458 0.60 -29.69 -3.56
N THR A 459 0.22 -30.91 -3.16
CA THR A 459 -1.18 -31.35 -3.14
C THR A 459 -2.03 -30.64 -2.09
N ASP A 460 -1.41 -30.01 -1.08
CA ASP A 460 -2.06 -29.24 -0.03
C ASP A 460 -2.26 -27.75 -0.38
N LEU A 461 -1.67 -27.29 -1.49
CA LEU A 461 -1.77 -25.89 -1.91
C LEU A 461 -3.22 -25.43 -2.16
N PRO A 462 -4.08 -26.20 -2.85
CA PRO A 462 -5.47 -25.78 -3.06
C PRO A 462 -6.24 -25.54 -1.75
N GLU A 463 -6.10 -26.44 -0.77
CA GLU A 463 -6.76 -26.33 0.52
C GLU A 463 -6.25 -25.13 1.31
N ARG A 464 -4.94 -24.82 1.21
CA ARG A 464 -4.38 -23.60 1.81
C ARG A 464 -4.95 -22.34 1.20
N VAL A 465 -5.07 -22.27 -0.13
CA VAL A 465 -5.66 -21.13 -0.84
C VAL A 465 -7.14 -20.97 -0.46
N GLU A 466 -7.90 -22.05 -0.48
CA GLU A 466 -9.30 -22.07 -0.09
C GLU A 466 -9.52 -21.64 1.36
N ALA A 467 -8.67 -22.10 2.29
CA ALA A 467 -8.74 -21.70 3.69
C ALA A 467 -8.51 -20.18 3.88
N VAL A 468 -7.57 -19.58 3.15
CA VAL A 468 -7.35 -18.13 3.18
C VAL A 468 -8.56 -17.38 2.61
N VAL A 469 -9.09 -17.83 1.46
CA VAL A 469 -10.28 -17.26 0.83
C VAL A 469 -11.47 -17.27 1.80
N ALA A 470 -11.76 -18.42 2.41
CA ALA A 470 -12.84 -18.57 3.38
C ALA A 470 -12.62 -17.69 4.62
N ARG A 471 -11.39 -17.65 5.15
CA ARG A 471 -11.03 -16.82 6.32
C ARG A 471 -11.30 -15.34 6.10
N LEU A 472 -11.08 -14.84 4.88
CA LEU A 472 -11.34 -13.44 4.52
C LEU A 472 -12.80 -13.17 4.12
N GLY A 473 -13.69 -14.17 4.24
CA GLY A 473 -15.12 -14.04 3.95
C GLY A 473 -15.44 -13.92 2.46
N LEU A 474 -14.55 -14.41 1.60
CA LEU A 474 -14.78 -14.54 0.16
C LEU A 474 -15.38 -15.92 -0.15
N PRO A 475 -16.15 -16.06 -1.25
CA PRO A 475 -16.77 -17.32 -1.59
C PRO A 475 -15.72 -18.36 -2.04
N THR A 476 -15.90 -19.59 -1.56
CA THR A 476 -15.12 -20.76 -2.00
C THR A 476 -15.89 -21.66 -2.96
N THR A 477 -17.21 -21.48 -3.04
CA THR A 477 -18.10 -22.23 -3.92
C THR A 477 -18.98 -21.31 -4.78
N LEU A 478 -19.49 -21.86 -5.86
CA LEU A 478 -20.28 -21.21 -6.89
C LEU A 478 -21.55 -22.04 -7.11
N SER A 479 -22.72 -21.51 -6.77
CA SER A 479 -23.99 -22.24 -6.93
C SER A 479 -24.82 -21.68 -8.08
N GLY A 480 -25.58 -22.55 -8.76
CA GLY A 480 -26.56 -22.15 -9.76
C GLY A 480 -26.02 -21.88 -11.17
N TYR A 481 -24.79 -22.32 -11.48
CA TYR A 481 -24.17 -22.14 -12.79
C TYR A 481 -23.69 -23.47 -13.39
N ASP A 482 -23.77 -23.58 -14.72
CA ASP A 482 -23.30 -24.75 -15.48
C ASP A 482 -21.76 -24.67 -15.71
N PRO A 483 -20.97 -25.66 -15.25
CA PRO A 483 -19.52 -25.71 -15.47
C PRO A 483 -19.15 -25.67 -16.96
N ALA A 484 -19.93 -26.36 -17.80
CA ALA A 484 -19.67 -26.40 -19.23
C ALA A 484 -19.85 -25.01 -19.86
N ALA A 485 -20.83 -24.24 -19.41
CA ALA A 485 -21.01 -22.85 -19.83
C ALA A 485 -19.83 -21.95 -19.43
N ILE A 486 -19.28 -22.14 -18.23
CA ILE A 486 -18.10 -21.40 -17.74
C ILE A 486 -16.87 -21.73 -18.61
N VAL A 487 -16.61 -23.02 -18.85
CA VAL A 487 -15.49 -23.46 -19.72
C VAL A 487 -15.65 -22.92 -21.14
N ALA A 488 -16.86 -22.99 -21.70
CA ALA A 488 -17.16 -22.45 -23.03
C ALA A 488 -16.91 -20.93 -23.10
N ALA A 489 -17.26 -20.18 -22.04
CA ALA A 489 -17.03 -18.75 -21.95
C ALA A 489 -15.54 -18.37 -22.00
N MET A 490 -14.62 -19.20 -21.48
CA MET A 490 -13.16 -18.94 -21.55
C MET A 490 -12.62 -18.92 -22.99
N SER A 491 -13.29 -19.63 -23.89
CA SER A 491 -12.85 -19.86 -25.27
C SER A 491 -13.31 -18.75 -26.24
N THR A 492 -14.29 -17.93 -25.85
CA THR A 492 -14.90 -16.89 -26.71
C THR A 492 -13.98 -15.69 -26.99
N ASP A 493 -13.10 -15.33 -26.07
CA ASP A 493 -12.16 -14.19 -26.24
C ASP A 493 -11.06 -14.45 -27.28
N LYS A 494 -10.69 -15.72 -27.51
CA LYS A 494 -9.51 -16.08 -28.31
C LYS A 494 -9.81 -16.74 -29.65
N LYS A 495 -11.05 -17.20 -29.91
CA LYS A 495 -11.48 -17.62 -31.26
C LYS A 495 -11.31 -16.51 -32.31
N ARG A 496 -11.28 -15.23 -31.90
CA ARG A 496 -10.96 -14.07 -32.79
C ARG A 496 -9.47 -13.86 -33.09
N LYS A 497 -8.54 -14.43 -32.30
CA LYS A 497 -7.08 -14.25 -32.44
C LYS A 497 -6.33 -15.52 -32.85
N GLY A 498 -7.03 -16.64 -33.10
CA GLY A 498 -6.42 -17.91 -33.54
C GLY A 498 -5.48 -18.56 -32.51
N GLY A 499 -5.54 -18.17 -31.24
CA GLY A 499 -4.59 -18.59 -30.20
C GLY A 499 -5.20 -19.52 -29.13
N LYS A 500 -4.35 -20.35 -28.51
CA LYS A 500 -4.72 -21.20 -27.37
C LYS A 500 -4.98 -20.37 -26.11
N VAL A 501 -5.85 -20.86 -25.22
CA VAL A 501 -6.07 -20.27 -23.89
C VAL A 501 -4.78 -20.44 -23.08
N ARG A 502 -4.38 -19.37 -22.37
CA ARG A 502 -3.17 -19.38 -21.53
C ARG A 502 -3.64 -19.30 -20.10
N PHE A 503 -3.21 -20.24 -19.27
CA PHE A 503 -3.53 -20.29 -17.85
C PHE A 503 -2.30 -19.91 -17.05
N VAL A 504 -2.48 -19.07 -16.05
CA VAL A 504 -1.46 -18.83 -15.03
C VAL A 504 -1.78 -19.77 -13.88
N LEU A 505 -0.88 -20.68 -13.56
CA LEU A 505 -1.06 -21.70 -12.54
C LEU A 505 0.06 -21.60 -11.49
N PRO A 506 -0.25 -21.70 -10.18
CA PRO A 506 0.77 -21.69 -9.14
C PRO A 506 1.56 -23.00 -9.13
N ARG A 507 2.87 -22.91 -8.94
CA ARG A 507 3.76 -24.05 -8.64
C ARG A 507 4.06 -24.15 -7.15
N ALA A 508 4.13 -23.01 -6.47
CA ALA A 508 4.17 -22.85 -5.04
C ALA A 508 3.65 -21.44 -4.68
N ILE A 509 3.51 -21.13 -3.38
CA ILE A 509 3.32 -19.74 -2.97
C ILE A 509 4.58 -18.93 -3.33
N GLY A 510 4.41 -17.85 -4.08
CA GLY A 510 5.48 -17.03 -4.63
C GLY A 510 6.07 -17.52 -5.95
N ASP A 511 5.50 -18.57 -6.55
CA ASP A 511 5.96 -19.12 -7.84
C ASP A 511 4.78 -19.52 -8.73
N VAL A 512 4.69 -18.90 -9.91
CA VAL A 512 3.64 -19.16 -10.91
C VAL A 512 4.24 -19.43 -12.29
N GLY A 513 3.53 -20.19 -13.12
CA GLY A 513 3.88 -20.45 -14.51
C GLY A 513 2.73 -20.21 -15.47
N ILE A 514 3.05 -19.97 -16.75
CA ILE A 514 2.06 -19.82 -17.84
C ILE A 514 2.03 -21.11 -18.66
N TYR A 515 0.83 -21.64 -18.88
CA TYR A 515 0.59 -22.90 -19.60
C TYR A 515 -0.43 -22.69 -20.71
N ASP A 516 -0.15 -23.20 -21.91
CA ASP A 516 -1.02 -23.10 -23.09
C ASP A 516 -1.46 -24.47 -23.65
N ASP A 517 -1.12 -25.53 -22.92
CA ASP A 517 -1.38 -26.94 -23.21
C ASP A 517 -2.44 -27.56 -22.28
N VAL A 518 -3.21 -26.74 -21.57
CA VAL A 518 -4.29 -27.19 -20.68
C VAL A 518 -5.46 -27.72 -21.49
N ARG A 519 -5.86 -28.98 -21.27
CA ARG A 519 -7.00 -29.59 -21.95
C ARG A 519 -8.33 -29.15 -21.32
N GLU A 520 -9.37 -29.06 -22.14
CA GLU A 520 -10.71 -28.63 -21.71
C GLU A 520 -11.27 -29.49 -20.57
N GLU A 521 -11.06 -30.81 -20.61
CA GLU A 521 -11.45 -31.76 -19.55
C GLU A 521 -10.82 -31.43 -18.19
N GLU A 522 -9.56 -30.98 -18.18
CA GLU A 522 -8.85 -30.60 -16.95
C GLU A 522 -9.43 -29.30 -16.37
N VAL A 523 -9.80 -28.35 -17.25
CA VAL A 523 -10.46 -27.10 -16.84
C VAL A 523 -11.84 -27.41 -16.29
N LEU A 524 -12.61 -28.27 -16.95
CA LEU A 524 -13.95 -28.67 -16.52
C LEU A 524 -13.89 -29.30 -15.13
N ALA A 525 -13.00 -30.27 -14.91
CA ALA A 525 -12.80 -30.90 -13.60
C ALA A 525 -12.47 -29.87 -12.51
N ALA A 526 -11.63 -28.87 -12.82
CA ALA A 526 -11.30 -27.79 -11.87
C ALA A 526 -12.52 -26.89 -11.57
N VAL A 527 -13.35 -26.57 -12.57
CA VAL A 527 -14.58 -25.76 -12.37
C VAL A 527 -15.63 -26.53 -11.59
N GLU A 528 -15.81 -27.83 -11.86
CA GLU A 528 -16.77 -28.69 -11.14
C GLU A 528 -16.50 -28.74 -9.64
N THR A 529 -15.24 -28.65 -9.22
CA THR A 529 -14.92 -28.59 -7.79
C THR A 529 -15.42 -27.32 -7.09
N LEU A 530 -15.74 -26.26 -7.84
CA LEU A 530 -16.28 -25.03 -7.27
C LEU A 530 -17.79 -25.13 -6.99
N LEU A 531 -18.49 -26.12 -7.55
CA LEU A 531 -19.95 -26.20 -7.45
C LEU A 531 -20.49 -26.75 -6.13
#